data_AF-A0A8S1C8K2-F1
#
_entry.id   AF-A0A8S1C8K2-F1
#
_cell.length_a   1.000
_cell.length_b   1.000
_cell.length_c   1.000
_cell.angle_alpha   90.00
_cell.angle_beta   90.00
_cell.angle_gamma   90.00
#
_symmetry.space_group_name_H-M   'P 1'
#
loop_
_entity.id
_entity.type
_entity.pdbx_description
1 polymer ?
#
loop_
_entity_poly.entity_id
_entity_poly.type
_entity_poly.pdbx_seq_one_letter_code
_entity_poly.pdbx_strand_id
1 'polypeptide(L)'
;MEAKRSLMLILLVAADGLRAINVCPPGGDQCSVNTEFLKTEIEKATEEYKLALEQKVNEIAKILRHIAGDAHPKTDSDSEKEQVEGLRSECSVAEISNKLSAFENELSSALKELPNRISKFDSKFELTMKKFEQDKASTINFLDTRLTEIKSSILGDVYAKLTDMIQVNERLSIAQDQRIDGLETKITSKLEPLVIDIERKLSVFSEKVEKMEEKKLLARDIQKHSFEEMFHSLNSSVMFEMNQRFTRADEKLTELDKHREDTIENLNKTITV
;
A
#
# COMPACT_ATOMS: atom_id res chain seq x y z
N MET A 1 -29.10 41.51 -54.63
CA MET A 1 -29.18 40.10 -54.17
C MET A 1 -27.91 39.61 -53.45
N GLU A 2 -26.71 39.99 -53.89
CA GLU A 2 -25.45 39.55 -53.25
C GLU A 2 -25.21 40.12 -51.84
N ALA A 3 -25.55 41.39 -51.56
CA ALA A 3 -25.42 41.95 -50.21
C ALA A 3 -26.31 41.23 -49.17
N LYS A 4 -27.51 40.78 -49.58
CA LYS A 4 -28.38 39.90 -48.79
C LYS A 4 -27.75 38.54 -48.52
N ARG A 5 -27.03 37.97 -49.50
CA ARG A 5 -26.26 36.72 -49.35
C ARG A 5 -25.07 36.91 -48.41
N SER A 6 -24.32 38.00 -48.50
CA SER A 6 -23.17 38.26 -47.62
C SER A 6 -23.59 38.51 -46.17
N LEU A 7 -24.67 39.25 -45.92
CA LEU A 7 -25.22 39.43 -44.57
C LEU A 7 -25.77 38.12 -44.00
N MET A 8 -26.38 37.29 -44.85
CA MET A 8 -26.85 35.94 -44.49
C MET A 8 -25.69 34.97 -44.24
N LEU A 9 -24.55 35.11 -44.93
CA LEU A 9 -23.31 34.37 -44.69
C LEU A 9 -22.68 34.78 -43.35
N ILE A 10 -22.62 36.06 -43.00
CA ILE A 10 -22.16 36.54 -41.68
C ILE A 10 -23.04 35.95 -40.56
N LEU A 11 -24.36 35.90 -40.77
CA LEU A 11 -25.30 35.30 -39.82
C LEU A 11 -25.21 33.77 -39.74
N LEU A 12 -24.93 33.10 -40.87
CA LEU A 12 -24.71 31.65 -40.90
C LEU A 12 -23.38 31.29 -40.22
N VAL A 13 -22.31 32.05 -40.45
CA VAL A 13 -21.00 31.86 -39.81
C VAL A 13 -21.09 32.13 -38.30
N ALA A 14 -21.87 33.14 -37.87
CA ALA A 14 -22.18 33.34 -36.46
C ALA A 14 -23.00 32.18 -35.87
N ALA A 15 -23.95 31.62 -36.62
CA ALA A 15 -24.78 30.49 -36.20
C ALA A 15 -24.02 29.14 -36.18
N ASP A 16 -23.08 28.93 -37.10
CA ASP A 16 -22.21 27.74 -37.15
C ASP A 16 -21.05 27.85 -36.15
N GLY A 17 -20.56 29.07 -35.89
CA GLY A 17 -19.69 29.36 -34.74
C GLY A 17 -20.37 29.00 -33.41
N LEU A 18 -21.67 29.27 -33.27
CA LEU A 18 -22.48 28.83 -32.13
C LEU A 18 -22.66 27.30 -32.04
N ARG A 19 -22.61 26.56 -33.15
CA ARG A 19 -22.58 25.08 -33.13
C ARG A 19 -21.22 24.53 -32.72
N ALA A 20 -20.13 25.21 -33.06
CA ALA A 20 -18.78 24.83 -32.62
C ALA A 20 -18.54 25.05 -31.11
N ILE A 21 -19.27 25.96 -30.48
CA ILE A 21 -19.28 26.15 -29.00
C ILE A 21 -19.83 24.91 -28.26
N ASN A 22 -20.55 24.02 -28.95
CA ASN A 22 -21.16 22.81 -28.36
C ASN A 22 -20.26 21.55 -28.42
N VAL A 23 -19.00 21.65 -28.83
CA VAL A 23 -18.08 20.49 -28.88
C VAL A 23 -17.16 20.53 -27.66
N CYS A 24 -17.63 20.01 -26.53
CA CYS A 24 -16.74 19.73 -25.41
C CYS A 24 -16.04 18.37 -25.67
N PRO A 25 -14.70 18.30 -25.60
CA PRO A 25 -14.00 17.02 -25.68
C PRO A 25 -14.38 16.13 -24.48
N PRO A 26 -14.48 14.81 -24.65
CA PRO A 26 -14.81 13.91 -23.55
C PRO A 26 -13.68 13.94 -22.51
N GLY A 27 -13.95 14.54 -21.34
CA GLY A 27 -13.06 14.53 -20.18
C GLY A 27 -12.41 15.85 -19.75
N GLY A 28 -12.81 17.01 -20.26
CA GLY A 28 -12.26 18.32 -19.86
C GLY A 28 -13.25 19.18 -19.05
N ASP A 29 -12.86 19.62 -17.85
CA ASP A 29 -13.67 20.45 -16.92
C ASP A 29 -13.88 21.91 -17.37
N GLN A 30 -13.40 22.29 -18.56
CA GLN A 30 -13.53 23.64 -19.08
C GLN A 30 -13.98 23.59 -20.54
N CYS A 31 -15.27 23.82 -20.79
CA CYS A 31 -15.71 24.29 -22.09
C CYS A 31 -15.31 25.78 -22.16
N SER A 32 -14.06 26.06 -22.53
CA SER A 32 -13.62 27.42 -22.79
C SER A 32 -14.23 27.86 -24.11
N VAL A 33 -15.11 28.86 -24.08
CA VAL A 33 -15.50 29.59 -25.28
C VAL A 33 -14.21 30.08 -25.90
N ASN A 34 -13.82 29.56 -27.07
CA ASN A 34 -12.67 30.08 -27.79
C ASN A 34 -13.08 31.43 -28.40
N THR A 35 -13.12 32.44 -27.54
CA THR A 35 -13.45 33.82 -27.86
C THR A 35 -12.51 34.37 -28.92
N GLU A 36 -11.29 33.83 -29.02
CA GLU A 36 -10.30 34.18 -30.03
C GLU A 36 -10.71 33.65 -31.42
N PHE A 37 -11.23 32.43 -31.51
CA PHE A 37 -11.80 31.89 -32.75
C PHE A 37 -13.04 32.66 -33.22
N LEU A 38 -13.99 32.94 -32.30
CA LEU A 38 -15.18 33.74 -32.61
C LEU A 38 -14.82 35.17 -33.04
N LYS A 39 -13.84 35.79 -32.37
CA LYS A 39 -13.33 37.10 -32.74
C LYS A 39 -12.69 37.07 -34.13
N THR A 40 -11.90 36.04 -34.43
CA THR A 40 -11.24 35.87 -35.74
C THR A 40 -12.26 35.72 -36.87
N GLU A 41 -13.31 34.90 -36.70
CA GLU A 41 -14.32 34.74 -37.76
C GLU A 41 -15.26 35.93 -37.90
N ILE A 42 -15.52 36.67 -36.82
CA ILE A 42 -16.23 37.96 -36.93
C ILE A 42 -15.37 38.99 -37.67
N GLU A 43 -14.07 39.08 -37.35
CA GLU A 43 -13.13 39.98 -38.03
C GLU A 43 -13.01 39.62 -39.52
N LYS A 44 -12.87 38.34 -39.86
CA LYS A 44 -12.82 37.86 -41.24
C LYS A 44 -14.11 38.17 -42.01
N ALA A 45 -15.27 37.90 -41.42
CA ALA A 45 -16.54 38.17 -42.06
C ALA A 45 -16.81 39.68 -42.22
N THR A 46 -16.27 40.50 -41.31
CA THR A 46 -16.29 41.97 -41.40
C THR A 46 -15.40 42.48 -42.53
N GLU A 47 -14.20 41.93 -42.69
CA GLU A 47 -13.29 42.28 -43.79
C GLU A 47 -13.83 41.81 -45.16
N GLU A 48 -14.43 40.63 -45.24
CA GLU A 48 -15.11 40.16 -46.47
C GLU A 48 -16.27 41.10 -46.87
N TYR A 49 -17.03 41.61 -45.89
CA TYR A 49 -18.09 42.58 -46.15
C TYR A 49 -17.54 43.92 -46.64
N LYS A 50 -16.46 44.41 -46.02
CA LYS A 50 -15.79 45.65 -46.41
C LYS A 50 -15.24 45.55 -47.84
N LEU A 51 -14.62 44.42 -48.18
CA LEU A 51 -14.09 44.17 -49.52
C LEU A 51 -15.21 44.14 -50.59
N ALA A 52 -16.34 43.49 -50.28
CA ALA A 52 -17.51 43.47 -51.16
C ALA A 52 -18.13 44.87 -51.34
N LEU A 53 -18.13 45.69 -50.29
CA LEU A 53 -18.60 47.07 -50.35
C LEU A 53 -17.66 47.94 -51.22
N GLU A 54 -16.35 47.82 -51.03
CA GLU A 54 -15.34 48.51 -51.84
C GLU A 54 -15.41 48.11 -53.32
N GLN A 55 -15.65 46.82 -53.62
CA GLN A 55 -15.87 46.36 -54.99
C GLN A 55 -17.10 47.03 -55.62
N LYS A 56 -18.22 47.13 -54.88
CA LYS A 56 -19.43 47.80 -55.38
C LYS A 56 -19.25 49.30 -55.55
N VAL A 57 -18.57 49.96 -54.62
CA VAL A 57 -18.20 51.38 -54.75
C VAL A 57 -17.30 51.59 -55.96
N ASN A 58 -16.35 50.69 -56.22
CA ASN A 58 -15.50 50.74 -57.41
C ASN A 58 -16.25 50.46 -58.72
N GLU A 59 -17.21 49.53 -58.75
CA GLU A 59 -18.11 49.33 -59.90
C GLU A 59 -18.91 50.60 -60.18
N ILE A 60 -19.48 51.22 -59.15
CA ILE A 60 -20.23 52.49 -59.27
C ILE A 60 -19.29 53.61 -59.75
N ALA A 61 -18.09 53.73 -59.19
CA ALA A 61 -17.11 54.72 -59.61
C ALA A 61 -16.59 54.49 -61.04
N LYS A 62 -16.56 53.24 -61.52
CA LYS A 62 -16.21 52.89 -62.90
C LYS A 62 -17.34 53.27 -63.85
N ILE A 63 -18.59 53.01 -63.48
CA ILE A 63 -19.78 53.45 -64.21
C ILE A 63 -19.82 55.00 -64.28
N LEU A 64 -19.60 55.68 -63.15
CA LEU A 64 -19.54 57.14 -63.09
C LEU A 64 -18.38 57.73 -63.93
N ARG A 65 -17.21 57.07 -63.97
CA ARG A 65 -16.09 57.47 -64.85
C ARG A 65 -16.40 57.23 -66.32
N HIS A 66 -17.14 56.19 -66.67
CA HIS A 66 -17.57 55.95 -68.05
C HIS A 66 -18.58 57.00 -68.51
N ILE A 67 -19.40 57.51 -67.59
CA ILE A 67 -20.36 58.60 -67.84
C ILE A 67 -19.66 59.97 -67.91
N ALA A 68 -18.65 60.21 -67.06
CA ALA A 68 -17.89 61.47 -67.02
C ALA A 68 -16.79 61.54 -68.09
N GLY A 69 -16.30 60.41 -68.57
CA GLY A 69 -15.29 60.26 -69.60
C GLY A 69 -15.85 60.37 -71.01
N ASP A 70 -16.49 61.50 -71.29
CA ASP A 70 -16.80 61.97 -72.65
C ASP A 70 -16.87 63.51 -72.69
N ALA A 71 -16.02 64.16 -71.89
CA ALA A 71 -15.94 65.62 -71.78
C ALA A 71 -14.88 66.26 -72.71
N HIS A 72 -14.23 65.50 -73.60
CA HIS A 72 -13.47 66.08 -74.73
C HIS A 72 -13.42 65.13 -75.93
N PRO A 73 -14.05 65.47 -77.06
CA PRO A 73 -13.89 64.71 -78.30
C PRO A 73 -12.63 65.20 -79.01
N LYS A 74 -11.72 64.28 -79.35
CA LYS A 74 -10.90 64.43 -80.54
C LYS A 74 -10.90 63.10 -81.30
N THR A 75 -11.20 63.23 -82.59
CA THR A 75 -11.08 62.28 -83.71
C THR A 75 -12.21 61.26 -83.95
N ASP A 76 -13.15 61.67 -84.82
CA ASP A 76 -13.63 61.03 -86.05
C ASP A 76 -13.51 59.50 -86.20
N SER A 77 -14.50 58.76 -85.66
CA SER A 77 -14.99 57.55 -86.31
C SER A 77 -16.50 57.39 -86.05
N ASP A 78 -17.31 57.38 -87.12
CA ASP A 78 -18.78 57.28 -87.02
C ASP A 78 -19.25 55.90 -86.49
N SER A 79 -18.34 54.92 -86.39
CA SER A 79 -18.56 53.60 -85.80
C SER A 79 -18.59 53.62 -84.26
N GLU A 80 -17.90 54.55 -83.61
CA GLU A 80 -17.84 54.63 -82.14
C GLU A 80 -18.98 55.48 -81.58
N LYS A 81 -19.49 56.46 -82.35
CA LYS A 81 -20.68 57.24 -81.96
C LYS A 81 -21.91 56.36 -81.76
N GLU A 82 -22.17 55.39 -82.63
CA GLU A 82 -23.36 54.54 -82.52
C GLU A 82 -23.28 53.56 -81.33
N GLN A 83 -22.06 53.13 -80.94
CA GLN A 83 -21.85 52.34 -79.73
C GLN A 83 -21.90 53.17 -78.44
N VAL A 84 -21.37 54.41 -78.46
CA VAL A 84 -21.43 55.36 -77.32
C VAL A 84 -22.86 55.86 -77.09
N GLU A 85 -23.64 56.05 -78.16
CA GLU A 85 -25.03 56.48 -78.10
C GLU A 85 -25.98 55.32 -77.72
N GLY A 86 -25.66 54.09 -78.17
CA GLY A 86 -26.27 52.85 -77.68
C GLY A 86 -26.05 52.64 -76.18
N LEU A 87 -24.81 52.80 -75.69
CA LEU A 87 -24.47 52.68 -74.26
C LEU A 87 -24.99 53.85 -73.40
N ARG A 88 -25.14 55.07 -73.97
CA ARG A 88 -25.85 56.19 -73.33
C ARG A 88 -27.36 55.96 -73.22
N SER A 89 -27.95 55.23 -74.17
CA SER A 89 -29.39 54.91 -74.15
C SER A 89 -29.74 53.74 -73.23
N GLU A 90 -28.82 52.78 -73.04
CA GLU A 90 -29.00 51.65 -72.11
C GLU A 90 -28.62 51.97 -70.65
N CYS A 91 -28.03 53.14 -70.39
CA CYS A 91 -27.65 53.57 -69.06
C CYS A 91 -28.08 55.01 -68.79
N SER A 92 -29.40 55.23 -68.72
CA SER A 92 -29.89 56.55 -68.30
C SER A 92 -29.42 56.82 -66.86
N VAL A 93 -28.88 58.02 -66.62
CA VAL A 93 -28.45 58.49 -65.29
C VAL A 93 -29.57 58.30 -64.24
N ALA A 94 -30.83 58.31 -64.67
CA ALA A 94 -32.00 58.03 -63.85
C ALA A 94 -32.07 56.58 -63.35
N GLU A 95 -31.71 55.58 -64.16
CA GLU A 95 -31.67 54.18 -63.71
C GLU A 95 -30.58 53.91 -62.67
N ILE A 96 -29.41 54.53 -62.83
CA ILE A 96 -28.33 54.44 -61.84
C ILE A 96 -28.74 55.14 -60.55
N SER A 97 -29.31 56.35 -60.65
CA SER A 97 -29.80 57.10 -59.49
C SER A 97 -30.90 56.33 -58.75
N ASN A 98 -31.84 55.71 -59.46
CA ASN A 98 -32.87 54.87 -58.88
C ASN A 98 -32.29 53.63 -58.19
N LYS A 99 -31.33 52.93 -58.83
CA LYS A 99 -30.63 51.78 -58.23
C LYS A 99 -29.83 52.17 -56.99
N LEU A 100 -29.17 53.33 -57.01
CA LEU A 100 -28.42 53.85 -55.87
C LEU A 100 -29.35 54.17 -54.70
N SER A 101 -30.46 54.87 -54.97
CA SER A 101 -31.45 55.20 -53.93
C SER A 101 -32.10 53.95 -53.33
N ALA A 102 -32.37 52.92 -54.15
CA ALA A 102 -32.89 51.64 -53.70
C ALA A 102 -31.88 50.94 -52.78
N PHE A 103 -30.59 50.95 -53.15
CA PHE A 103 -29.51 50.41 -52.32
C PHE A 103 -29.35 51.18 -51.00
N GLU A 104 -29.34 52.52 -51.03
CA GLU A 104 -29.24 53.35 -49.83
C GLU A 104 -30.42 53.12 -48.89
N ASN A 105 -31.63 52.99 -49.43
CA ASN A 105 -32.82 52.66 -48.65
C ASN A 105 -32.75 51.26 -48.03
N GLU A 106 -32.29 50.25 -48.77
CA GLU A 106 -32.08 48.91 -48.23
C GLU A 106 -31.02 48.90 -47.11
N LEU A 107 -29.93 49.64 -47.30
CA LEU A 107 -28.82 49.73 -46.33
C LEU A 107 -29.24 50.48 -45.06
N SER A 108 -29.98 51.58 -45.22
CA SER A 108 -30.57 52.36 -44.12
C SER A 108 -31.59 51.53 -43.33
N SER A 109 -32.43 50.75 -44.03
CA SER A 109 -33.38 49.84 -43.37
C SER A 109 -32.66 48.73 -42.59
N ALA A 110 -31.63 48.11 -43.17
CA ALA A 110 -30.86 47.07 -42.51
C ALA A 110 -30.09 47.59 -41.28
N LEU A 111 -29.51 48.79 -41.36
CA LEU A 111 -28.83 49.44 -40.24
C LEU A 111 -29.79 49.78 -39.10
N LYS A 112 -31.03 50.19 -39.39
CA LYS A 112 -32.04 50.46 -38.36
C LYS A 112 -32.53 49.19 -37.65
N GLU A 113 -32.54 48.04 -38.31
CA GLU A 113 -32.93 46.78 -37.70
C GLU A 113 -31.82 46.10 -36.88
N LEU A 114 -30.55 46.46 -37.15
CA LEU A 114 -29.38 45.85 -36.50
C LEU A 114 -29.43 45.89 -34.96
N PRO A 115 -29.75 47.02 -34.29
CA PRO A 115 -29.82 47.08 -32.83
C PRO A 115 -30.85 46.12 -32.24
N ASN A 116 -32.00 45.95 -32.91
CA ASN A 116 -33.06 45.05 -32.47
C ASN A 116 -32.65 43.58 -32.60
N ARG A 117 -31.82 43.25 -33.61
CA ARG A 117 -31.29 41.90 -33.80
C ARG A 117 -30.20 41.57 -32.80
N ILE A 118 -29.30 42.52 -32.52
CA ILE A 118 -28.27 42.40 -31.47
C ILE A 118 -28.95 42.21 -30.11
N SER A 119 -29.92 43.05 -29.76
CA SER A 119 -30.66 42.94 -28.51
C SER A 119 -31.36 41.58 -28.33
N LYS A 120 -31.97 41.03 -29.40
CA LYS A 120 -32.56 39.68 -29.38
C LYS A 120 -31.52 38.57 -29.21
N PHE A 121 -30.33 38.75 -29.77
CA PHE A 121 -29.23 37.82 -29.61
C PHE A 121 -28.71 37.84 -28.17
N ASP A 122 -28.40 39.03 -27.64
CA ASP A 122 -27.91 39.21 -26.26
C ASP A 122 -28.88 38.61 -25.25
N SER A 123 -30.18 38.86 -25.42
CA SER A 123 -31.23 38.30 -24.55
C SER A 123 -31.25 36.78 -24.57
N LYS A 124 -31.09 36.16 -25.75
CA LYS A 124 -31.02 34.69 -25.89
C LYS A 124 -29.74 34.13 -25.27
N PHE A 125 -28.62 34.81 -25.44
CA PHE A 125 -27.34 34.41 -24.89
C PHE A 125 -27.36 34.44 -23.37
N GLU A 126 -27.85 35.52 -22.77
CA GLU A 126 -27.97 35.67 -21.32
C GLU A 126 -28.90 34.60 -20.70
N LEU A 127 -30.04 34.31 -21.34
CA LEU A 127 -30.94 33.23 -20.94
C LEU A 127 -30.26 31.85 -20.99
N THR A 128 -29.48 31.59 -22.05
CA THR A 128 -28.76 30.32 -22.22
C THR A 128 -27.67 30.17 -21.16
N MET A 129 -26.93 31.23 -20.87
CA MET A 129 -25.89 31.22 -19.85
C MET A 129 -26.47 31.02 -18.44
N LYS A 130 -27.58 31.68 -18.10
CA LYS A 130 -28.27 31.44 -16.81
C LYS A 130 -28.72 30.00 -16.65
N LYS A 131 -29.28 29.40 -17.71
CA LYS A 131 -29.68 27.99 -17.70
C LYS A 131 -28.48 27.07 -17.52
N PHE A 132 -27.38 27.33 -18.23
CA PHE A 132 -26.15 26.56 -18.11
C PHE A 132 -25.56 26.62 -16.69
N GLU A 133 -25.50 27.80 -16.08
CA GLU A 133 -25.04 27.97 -14.70
C GLU A 133 -25.94 27.22 -13.70
N GLN A 134 -27.25 27.25 -13.91
CA GLN A 134 -28.22 26.54 -13.07
C GLN A 134 -28.07 25.01 -13.19
N ASP A 135 -27.95 24.48 -14.41
CA ASP A 135 -27.76 23.05 -14.67
C ASP A 135 -26.41 22.57 -14.09
N LYS A 136 -25.36 23.39 -14.22
CA LYS A 136 -24.04 23.14 -13.62
C LYS A 136 -24.13 23.07 -12.09
N ALA A 137 -24.75 24.07 -11.45
CA ALA A 137 -24.90 24.10 -10.00
C ALA A 137 -25.71 22.90 -9.48
N SER A 138 -26.79 22.54 -10.18
CA SER A 138 -27.60 21.34 -9.87
C SER A 138 -26.78 20.05 -9.97
N THR A 139 -25.98 19.91 -11.04
CA THR A 139 -25.12 18.74 -11.25
C THR A 139 -24.06 18.62 -10.15
N ILE A 140 -23.41 19.72 -9.80
CA ILE A 140 -22.40 19.75 -8.72
C ILE A 140 -23.04 19.32 -7.39
N ASN A 141 -24.19 19.89 -7.02
CA ASN A 141 -24.89 19.53 -5.78
C ASN A 141 -25.30 18.04 -5.75
N PHE A 142 -25.78 17.50 -6.88
CA PHE A 142 -26.12 16.09 -6.99
C PHE A 142 -24.88 15.19 -6.78
N LEU A 143 -23.75 15.55 -7.41
CA LEU A 143 -22.50 14.80 -7.26
C LEU A 143 -21.97 14.87 -5.83
N ASP A 144 -21.98 16.04 -5.19
CA ASP A 144 -21.55 16.21 -3.80
C ASP A 144 -22.41 15.39 -2.82
N THR A 145 -23.72 15.37 -3.04
CA THR A 145 -24.65 14.55 -2.24
C THR A 145 -24.30 13.07 -2.39
N ARG A 146 -24.15 12.58 -3.62
CA ARG A 146 -23.78 11.17 -3.87
C ARG A 146 -22.42 10.81 -3.31
N LEU A 147 -21.45 11.71 -3.38
CA LEU A 147 -20.11 11.47 -2.86
C LEU A 147 -20.12 11.39 -1.33
N THR A 148 -20.95 12.21 -0.68
CA THR A 148 -21.18 12.15 0.77
C THR A 148 -21.86 10.85 1.20
N GLU A 149 -22.89 10.40 0.48
CA GLU A 149 -23.55 9.11 0.72
C GLU A 149 -22.60 7.92 0.57
N ILE A 150 -21.82 7.89 -0.52
CA ILE A 150 -20.82 6.85 -0.77
C ILE A 150 -19.78 6.83 0.36
N LYS A 151 -19.27 8.01 0.76
CA LYS A 151 -18.28 8.11 1.84
C LYS A 151 -18.85 7.60 3.18
N SER A 152 -20.09 7.96 3.50
CA SER A 152 -20.76 7.50 4.72
C SER A 152 -20.99 5.99 4.70
N SER A 153 -21.41 5.44 3.57
CA SER A 153 -21.62 4.01 3.39
C SER A 153 -20.32 3.22 3.57
N ILE A 154 -19.25 3.64 2.89
CA ILE A 154 -17.92 3.00 3.00
C ILE A 154 -17.42 3.06 4.45
N LEU A 155 -17.53 4.20 5.13
CA LEU A 155 -17.12 4.32 6.53
C LEU A 155 -17.92 3.39 7.44
N GLY A 156 -19.24 3.29 7.24
CA GLY A 156 -20.11 2.36 7.97
C GLY A 156 -19.70 0.90 7.78
N ASP A 157 -19.52 0.47 6.53
CA ASP A 157 -19.13 -0.90 6.18
C ASP A 157 -17.75 -1.27 6.74
N VAL A 158 -16.78 -0.36 6.66
CA VAL A 158 -15.44 -0.55 7.20
C VAL A 158 -15.49 -0.65 8.72
N TYR A 159 -16.25 0.21 9.38
CA TYR A 159 -16.38 0.19 10.85
C TYR A 159 -17.06 -1.08 11.36
N ALA A 160 -18.10 -1.55 10.66
CA ALA A 160 -18.76 -2.81 10.98
C ALA A 160 -17.80 -4.00 10.86
N LYS A 161 -17.09 -4.12 9.73
CA LYS A 161 -16.08 -5.18 9.53
C LYS A 161 -14.96 -5.14 10.55
N LEU A 162 -14.48 -3.95 10.92
CA LEU A 162 -13.44 -3.81 11.94
C LEU A 162 -13.94 -4.27 13.31
N THR A 163 -15.18 -3.93 13.67
CA THR A 163 -15.81 -4.38 14.91
C THR A 163 -15.94 -5.90 14.95
N ASP A 164 -16.39 -6.52 13.86
CA ASP A 164 -16.50 -7.98 13.75
C ASP A 164 -15.12 -8.66 13.89
N MET A 165 -14.07 -8.11 13.25
CA MET A 165 -12.71 -8.62 13.38
C MET A 165 -12.19 -8.56 14.83
N ILE A 166 -12.46 -7.46 15.54
CA ILE A 166 -12.06 -7.32 16.95
C ILE A 166 -12.73 -8.40 17.81
N GLN A 167 -14.04 -8.63 17.64
CA GLN A 167 -14.76 -9.66 18.39
C GLN A 167 -14.26 -11.08 18.09
N VAL A 168 -13.95 -11.38 16.82
CA VAL A 168 -13.36 -12.67 16.45
C VAL A 168 -11.99 -12.86 17.11
N ASN A 169 -11.16 -11.81 17.10
CA ASN A 169 -9.83 -11.88 17.69
C ASN A 169 -9.88 -12.08 19.21
N GLU A 170 -10.80 -11.41 19.89
CA GLU A 170 -11.01 -11.56 21.34
C GLU A 170 -11.45 -12.99 21.70
N ARG A 171 -12.41 -13.55 20.93
CA ARG A 171 -12.84 -14.95 21.12
C ARG A 171 -11.71 -15.94 20.87
N LEU A 172 -10.86 -15.68 19.88
CA LEU A 172 -9.71 -16.54 19.57
C LEU A 172 -8.69 -16.52 20.72
N SER A 173 -8.41 -15.34 21.28
CA SER A 173 -7.53 -15.19 22.44
C SER A 173 -8.04 -15.99 23.64
N ILE A 174 -9.32 -15.81 23.99
CA ILE A 174 -9.94 -16.53 25.11
C ILE A 174 -9.87 -18.06 24.90
N ALA A 175 -10.16 -18.53 23.68
CA ALA A 175 -10.11 -19.95 23.37
C ALA A 175 -8.67 -20.52 23.42
N GLN A 176 -7.66 -19.72 23.06
CA GLN A 176 -6.26 -20.11 23.16
C GLN A 176 -5.83 -20.24 24.62
N ASP A 177 -6.16 -19.25 25.46
CA ASP A 177 -5.82 -19.26 26.88
C ASP A 177 -6.44 -20.47 27.58
N GLN A 178 -7.74 -20.73 27.36
CA GLN A 178 -8.42 -21.91 27.89
C GLN A 178 -7.77 -23.24 27.45
N ARG A 179 -7.28 -23.29 26.21
CA ARG A 179 -6.62 -24.48 25.68
C ARG A 179 -5.24 -24.66 26.30
N ILE A 180 -4.51 -23.59 26.57
CA ILE A 180 -3.23 -23.62 27.29
C ILE A 180 -3.46 -24.12 28.72
N ASP A 181 -4.37 -23.50 29.47
CA ASP A 181 -4.70 -23.90 30.85
C ASP A 181 -5.13 -25.37 30.93
N GLY A 182 -5.95 -25.81 29.98
CA GLY A 182 -6.40 -27.20 29.89
C GLY A 182 -5.26 -28.18 29.58
N LEU A 183 -4.24 -27.77 28.82
CA LEU A 183 -3.05 -28.57 28.57
C LEU A 183 -2.11 -28.59 29.77
N GLU A 184 -1.88 -27.45 30.42
CA GLU A 184 -1.08 -27.36 31.65
C GLU A 184 -1.65 -28.26 32.74
N THR A 185 -2.96 -28.19 32.97
CA THR A 185 -3.65 -29.06 33.94
C THR A 185 -3.46 -30.54 33.61
N LYS A 186 -3.57 -30.93 32.33
CA LYS A 186 -3.36 -32.32 31.88
C LYS A 186 -1.91 -32.78 32.02
N ILE A 187 -0.94 -31.89 31.82
CA ILE A 187 0.48 -32.21 31.98
C ILE A 187 0.79 -32.39 33.47
N THR A 188 0.40 -31.42 34.30
CA THR A 188 0.62 -31.46 35.76
C THR A 188 0.00 -32.71 36.38
N SER A 189 -1.28 -33.00 36.09
CA SER A 189 -1.96 -34.19 36.59
C SER A 189 -1.33 -35.52 36.15
N LYS A 190 -0.60 -35.54 35.04
CA LYS A 190 0.14 -36.73 34.59
C LYS A 190 1.54 -36.84 35.19
N LEU A 191 2.23 -35.71 35.37
CA LEU A 191 3.60 -35.68 35.88
C LEU A 191 3.66 -35.88 37.38
N GLU A 192 2.76 -35.27 38.14
CA GLU A 192 2.74 -35.32 39.60
C GLU A 192 2.74 -36.77 40.16
N PRO A 193 1.86 -37.69 39.73
CA PRO A 193 1.90 -39.08 40.20
C PRO A 193 3.16 -39.84 39.74
N LEU A 194 3.75 -39.48 38.60
CA LEU A 194 5.01 -40.09 38.13
C LEU A 194 6.19 -39.65 39.00
N VAL A 195 6.25 -38.37 39.35
CA VAL A 195 7.27 -37.83 40.27
C VAL A 195 7.18 -38.56 41.62
N ILE A 196 5.98 -38.66 42.19
CA ILE A 196 5.75 -39.36 43.46
C ILE A 196 6.16 -40.84 43.37
N ASP A 197 5.82 -41.54 42.28
CA ASP A 197 6.22 -42.95 42.12
C ASP A 197 7.74 -43.13 41.98
N ILE A 198 8.40 -42.20 41.27
CA ILE A 198 9.87 -42.20 41.13
C ILE A 198 10.53 -41.94 42.49
N GLU A 199 10.09 -40.93 43.23
CA GLU A 199 10.60 -40.62 44.57
C GLU A 199 10.46 -41.81 45.51
N ARG A 200 9.28 -42.47 45.50
CA ARG A 200 9.04 -43.69 46.28
C ARG A 200 9.99 -44.82 45.90
N LYS A 201 10.18 -45.08 44.59
CA LYS A 201 11.10 -46.12 44.10
C LYS A 201 12.54 -45.83 44.51
N LEU A 202 12.98 -44.57 44.43
CA LEU A 202 14.30 -44.15 44.86
C LEU A 202 14.49 -44.32 46.38
N SER A 203 13.48 -43.98 47.18
CA SER A 203 13.52 -44.19 48.63
C SER A 203 13.69 -45.68 48.99
N VAL A 204 12.88 -46.56 48.38
CA VAL A 204 12.96 -48.01 48.61
C VAL A 204 14.31 -48.57 48.16
N PHE A 205 14.82 -48.10 47.02
CA PHE A 205 16.13 -48.50 46.52
C PHE A 205 17.25 -48.06 47.47
N SER A 206 17.20 -46.83 47.97
CA SER A 206 18.19 -46.28 48.89
C SER A 206 18.25 -47.08 50.20
N GLU A 207 17.09 -47.37 50.81
CA GLU A 207 17.00 -48.21 52.01
C GLU A 207 17.60 -49.62 51.78
N LYS A 208 17.37 -50.20 50.59
CA LYS A 208 17.93 -51.50 50.23
C LYS A 208 19.45 -51.45 50.10
N VAL A 209 20.01 -50.37 49.54
CA VAL A 209 21.46 -50.16 49.45
C VAL A 209 22.07 -50.05 50.84
N GLU A 210 21.49 -49.23 51.71
CA GLU A 210 21.95 -49.04 53.09
C GLU A 210 21.99 -50.38 53.86
N LYS A 211 20.90 -51.17 53.82
CA LYS A 211 20.86 -52.51 54.45
C LYS A 211 21.89 -53.48 53.87
N MET A 212 22.21 -53.38 52.58
CA MET A 212 23.26 -54.21 51.99
C MET A 212 24.65 -53.79 52.47
N GLU A 213 24.89 -52.49 52.65
CA GLU A 213 26.15 -51.96 53.18
C GLU A 213 26.34 -52.35 54.65
N GLU A 214 25.30 -52.23 55.47
CA GLU A 214 25.30 -52.69 56.87
C GLU A 214 25.63 -54.18 56.97
N LYS A 215 24.98 -55.03 56.17
CA LYS A 215 25.27 -56.47 56.14
C LYS A 215 26.71 -56.78 55.72
N LYS A 216 27.23 -56.05 54.72
CA LYS A 216 28.63 -56.18 54.28
C LYS A 216 29.61 -55.71 55.34
N LEU A 217 29.27 -54.69 56.13
CA LEU A 217 30.10 -54.22 57.23
C LEU A 217 30.12 -55.26 58.35
N LEU A 218 28.95 -55.74 58.79
CA LEU A 218 28.84 -56.77 59.82
C LEU A 218 29.57 -58.06 59.43
N ALA A 219 29.44 -58.50 58.18
CA ALA A 219 30.16 -59.68 57.69
C ALA A 219 31.70 -59.50 57.74
N ARG A 220 32.20 -58.30 57.42
CA ARG A 220 33.63 -57.98 57.54
C ARG A 220 34.09 -57.96 59.00
N ASP A 221 33.28 -57.42 59.90
CA ASP A 221 33.61 -57.37 61.33
C ASP A 221 33.65 -58.78 61.94
N ILE A 222 32.70 -59.64 61.60
CA ILE A 222 32.70 -61.06 62.02
C ILE A 222 33.95 -61.78 61.50
N GLN A 223 34.28 -61.59 60.22
CA GLN A 223 35.46 -62.21 59.61
C GLN A 223 36.75 -61.73 60.30
N LYS A 224 36.86 -60.44 60.60
CA LYS A 224 37.99 -59.86 61.32
C LYS A 224 38.10 -60.45 62.72
N HIS A 225 37.00 -60.55 63.47
CA HIS A 225 37.01 -61.10 64.81
C HIS A 225 37.40 -62.59 64.83
N SER A 226 36.86 -63.39 63.90
CA SER A 226 37.24 -64.79 63.75
C SER A 226 38.74 -64.95 63.43
N PHE A 227 39.31 -64.06 62.60
CA PHE A 227 40.74 -64.04 62.34
C PHE A 227 41.56 -63.68 63.59
N GLU A 228 41.11 -62.69 64.37
CA GLU A 228 41.74 -62.31 65.64
C GLU A 228 41.72 -63.47 66.65
N GLU A 229 40.59 -64.18 66.80
CA GLU A 229 40.48 -65.37 67.65
C GLU A 229 41.42 -66.49 67.20
N MET A 230 41.47 -66.79 65.90
CA MET A 230 42.42 -67.77 65.34
C MET A 230 43.86 -67.36 65.61
N PHE A 231 44.19 -66.07 65.45
CA PHE A 231 45.52 -65.54 65.71
C PHE A 231 45.89 -65.66 67.20
N HIS A 232 45.00 -65.29 68.11
CA HIS A 232 45.21 -65.42 69.55
C HIS A 232 45.35 -66.87 70.00
N SER A 233 44.55 -67.78 69.46
CA SER A 233 44.64 -69.22 69.72
C SER A 233 45.97 -69.80 69.24
N LEU A 234 46.37 -69.47 68.01
CA LEU A 234 47.66 -69.87 67.45
C LEU A 234 48.83 -69.34 68.29
N ASN A 235 48.80 -68.05 68.64
CA ASN A 235 49.83 -67.44 69.47
C ASN A 235 49.92 -68.10 70.86
N SER A 236 48.77 -68.39 71.48
CA SER A 236 48.72 -69.08 72.78
C SER A 236 49.27 -70.50 72.70
N SER A 237 48.94 -71.24 71.63
CA SER A 237 49.47 -72.58 71.38
C SER A 237 50.99 -72.57 71.21
N VAL A 238 51.51 -71.66 70.39
CA VAL A 238 52.96 -71.49 70.19
C VAL A 238 53.66 -71.14 71.49
N MET A 239 53.12 -70.20 72.27
CA MET A 239 53.69 -69.81 73.57
C MET A 239 53.66 -70.97 74.58
N PHE A 240 52.59 -71.77 74.58
CA PHE A 240 52.48 -72.95 75.43
C PHE A 240 53.52 -74.01 75.04
N GLU A 241 53.66 -74.32 73.75
CA GLU A 241 54.69 -75.25 73.27
C GLU A 241 56.10 -74.76 73.59
N MET A 242 56.36 -73.47 73.41
CA MET A 242 57.65 -72.85 73.72
C MET A 242 57.97 -72.94 75.21
N ASN A 243 56.99 -72.67 76.08
CA ASN A 243 57.13 -72.86 77.52
C ASN A 243 57.41 -74.32 77.89
N GLN A 244 56.70 -75.29 77.30
CA GLN A 244 57.01 -76.71 77.53
C GLN A 244 58.44 -77.08 77.10
N ARG A 245 58.91 -76.54 75.98
CA ARG A 245 60.30 -76.78 75.53
C ARG A 245 61.30 -76.18 76.51
N PHE A 246 61.03 -75.00 77.07
CA PHE A 246 61.87 -74.40 78.11
C PHE A 246 61.86 -75.24 79.39
N THR A 247 60.69 -75.67 79.88
CA THR A 247 60.60 -76.54 81.08
C THR A 247 61.37 -77.85 80.88
N ARG A 248 61.20 -78.53 79.73
CA ARG A 248 61.96 -79.76 79.44
C ARG A 248 63.46 -79.51 79.30
N ALA A 249 63.87 -78.34 78.80
CA ALA A 249 65.29 -77.98 78.71
C ALA A 249 65.87 -77.72 80.11
N ASP A 250 65.10 -77.08 80.99
CA ASP A 250 65.45 -76.81 82.38
C ASP A 250 65.58 -78.11 83.20
N GLU A 251 64.62 -79.04 83.04
CA GLU A 251 64.68 -80.40 83.63
C GLU A 251 65.94 -81.16 83.20
N LYS A 252 66.27 -81.13 81.89
CA LYS A 252 67.50 -81.75 81.38
C LYS A 252 68.76 -81.10 81.92
N LEU A 253 68.76 -79.78 82.09
CA LEU A 253 69.87 -79.06 82.72
C LEU A 253 70.05 -79.49 84.18
N THR A 254 68.96 -79.64 84.94
CA THR A 254 69.02 -80.13 86.32
C THR A 254 69.49 -81.58 86.42
N GLU A 255 69.04 -82.47 85.51
CA GLU A 255 69.56 -83.83 85.42
C GLU A 255 71.06 -83.87 85.08
N LEU A 256 71.51 -83.02 84.16
CA LEU A 256 72.92 -82.85 83.81
C LEU A 256 73.75 -82.34 84.98
N ASP A 257 73.26 -81.35 85.73
CA ASP A 257 73.94 -80.83 86.91
C ASP A 257 74.03 -81.91 88.01
N LYS A 258 72.96 -82.68 88.24
CA LYS A 258 73.00 -83.81 89.17
C LYS A 258 74.00 -84.89 88.73
N HIS A 259 73.97 -85.28 87.46
CA HIS A 259 74.94 -86.25 86.92
C HIS A 259 76.38 -85.72 87.03
N ARG A 260 76.59 -84.41 86.83
CA ARG A 260 77.88 -83.75 87.03
C ARG A 260 78.33 -83.85 88.49
N GLU A 261 77.45 -83.56 89.44
CA GLU A 261 77.72 -83.68 90.88
C GLU A 261 78.07 -85.12 91.27
N ASP A 262 77.28 -86.11 90.85
CA ASP A 262 77.54 -87.54 91.10
C ASP A 262 78.90 -87.98 90.52
N THR A 263 79.25 -87.47 89.33
CA THR A 263 80.54 -87.75 88.69
C THR A 263 81.70 -87.14 89.49
N ILE A 264 81.56 -85.89 89.96
CA ILE A 264 82.55 -85.23 90.82
C ILE A 264 82.71 -86.00 92.14
N GLU A 265 81.61 -86.42 92.77
CA GLU A 265 81.66 -87.21 94.00
C GLU A 265 82.41 -88.54 93.79
N ASN A 266 82.11 -89.24 92.70
CA ASN A 266 82.79 -90.50 92.35
C ASN A 266 84.28 -90.30 92.05
N LEU A 267 84.66 -89.22 91.36
CA LEU A 267 86.06 -88.87 91.14
C LEU A 267 86.78 -88.56 92.44
N ASN A 268 86.16 -87.79 93.35
CA ASN A 268 86.71 -87.50 94.67
C ASN A 268 86.92 -88.78 95.51
N LYS A 269 85.97 -89.73 95.47
CA LYS A 269 86.14 -91.05 96.10
C LYS A 269 87.32 -91.83 95.52
N THR A 270 87.56 -91.72 94.22
CA THR A 270 88.63 -92.43 93.51
C THR A 270 90.01 -91.83 93.79
N ILE A 271 90.12 -90.52 93.99
CA ILE A 271 91.39 -89.82 94.29
C ILE A 271 91.83 -90.00 95.76
N THR A 272 90.94 -90.46 96.65
CA THR A 272 91.23 -90.61 98.10
C THR A 272 91.76 -92.02 98.46
N VAL A 273 92.22 -92.81 97.48
CA VAL A 273 92.82 -94.15 97.62
C VAL A 273 94.24 -94.13 97.06
#